data_AF-A0A927W4R8-F1
#
_entry.id   AF-A0A927W4R8-F1
#
_cell.length_a   1.000
_cell.length_b   1.000
_cell.length_c   1.000
_cell.angle_alpha   90.00
_cell.angle_beta   90.00
_cell.angle_gamma   90.00
#
_symmetry.space_group_name_H-M   'P 1'
#
loop_
_entity.id
_entity.type
_entity.pdbx_description
1 polymer ?
#
loop_
_entity_poly.entity_id
_entity_poly.type
_entity_poly.pdbx_seq_one_letter_code
_entity_poly.pdbx_strand_id
1 'polypeptide(L)'
;MNPEKETGDATALAADASLRMGIWGELLQSGDFAAMAEQMRNDLEAITLEQYPEVGTVKALLQETAAVKVLMSGSGPTVFAVYEDERAARSAYDSLKDRVPGVFVAQTI
;
A
#
# COMPACT_ATOMS: atom_id res chain seq x y z
N MET A 1 -12.50 38.87 37.82
CA MET A 1 -11.79 37.73 38.46
C MET A 1 -12.80 36.59 38.53
N ASN A 2 -12.76 35.51 37.77
CA ASN A 2 -11.68 34.91 36.99
C ASN A 2 -12.28 34.15 35.77
N PRO A 3 -11.95 34.50 34.50
CA PRO A 3 -12.28 33.70 33.33
C PRO A 3 -11.09 32.81 32.97
N GLU A 4 -10.73 31.88 33.84
CA GLU A 4 -9.68 30.90 33.54
C GLU A 4 -10.11 29.54 34.08
N LYS A 5 -10.37 28.61 33.16
CA LYS A 5 -9.91 27.20 33.15
C LYS A 5 -10.84 26.30 32.34
N GLU A 6 -10.82 26.47 31.03
CA GLU A 6 -11.09 25.39 30.08
C GLU A 6 -10.13 25.49 28.89
N THR A 7 -8.84 25.64 29.18
CA THR A 7 -7.81 25.21 28.21
C THR A 7 -7.59 23.73 28.47
N GLY A 8 -8.44 22.89 27.86
CA GLY A 8 -8.18 21.47 27.74
C GLY A 8 -6.80 21.28 27.13
N ASP A 9 -5.93 20.59 27.86
CA ASP A 9 -4.54 20.38 27.48
C ASP A 9 -4.48 19.64 26.14
N ALA A 10 -4.17 20.36 25.07
CA ALA A 10 -4.02 19.81 23.72
C ALA A 10 -2.95 18.71 23.66
N THR A 11 -2.00 18.73 24.60
CA THR A 11 -0.94 17.73 24.76
C THR A 11 -1.50 16.41 25.29
N ALA A 12 -2.46 16.45 26.22
CA ALA A 12 -3.14 15.28 26.75
C ALA A 12 -4.06 14.61 25.71
N LEU A 13 -4.73 15.41 24.88
CA LEU A 13 -5.53 14.92 23.75
C LEU A 13 -4.68 14.26 22.66
N ALA A 14 -3.51 14.83 22.35
CA ALA A 14 -2.56 14.23 21.42
C ALA A 14 -1.99 12.90 21.94
N ALA A 15 -1.69 12.81 23.24
CA ALA A 15 -1.21 11.59 23.88
C ALA A 15 -2.28 10.48 23.98
N ASP A 16 -3.54 10.84 24.21
CA ASP A 16 -4.68 9.89 24.20
C ASP A 16 -4.98 9.35 22.79
N ALA A 17 -4.83 10.19 21.76
CA ALA A 17 -4.94 9.77 20.38
C ALA A 17 -3.85 8.76 19.98
N SER A 18 -2.59 9.00 20.38
CA SER A 18 -1.50 8.04 20.15
C SER A 18 -1.71 6.72 20.91
N LEU A 19 -2.36 6.73 22.08
CA LEU A 19 -2.66 5.52 22.85
C LEU A 19 -3.76 4.64 22.22
N ARG A 20 -4.56 5.19 21.28
CA ARG A 20 -5.66 4.50 20.58
C ARG A 20 -5.35 4.14 19.13
N MET A 21 -4.34 4.77 18.54
CA MET A 21 -3.90 4.47 17.19
C MET A 21 -3.05 3.20 17.20
N GLY A 22 -3.62 2.10 16.71
CA GLY A 22 -2.80 0.95 16.32
C GLY A 22 -1.80 1.33 15.23
N ILE A 23 -0.90 0.41 14.88
CA ILE A 23 0.19 0.61 13.91
C ILE A 23 -0.22 1.36 12.63
N TRP A 24 -1.43 1.11 12.11
CA TRP A 24 -1.95 1.80 10.93
C TRP A 24 -2.18 3.30 11.14
N GLY A 25 -2.67 3.71 12.30
CA GLY A 25 -2.90 5.12 12.61
C GLY A 25 -1.59 5.90 12.68
N GLU A 26 -0.56 5.32 13.29
CA GLU A 26 0.78 5.91 13.37
C GLU A 26 1.42 6.03 11.97
N LEU A 27 1.36 4.96 11.16
CA LEU A 27 1.93 4.95 9.81
C LEU A 27 1.20 5.90 8.84
N LEU A 28 -0.12 6.02 8.97
CA LEU A 28 -0.89 6.98 8.17
C LEU A 28 -0.52 8.43 8.53
N GLN A 29 -0.26 8.71 9.80
CA GLN A 29 0.14 10.05 10.24
C GLN A 29 1.58 10.40 9.88
N SER A 30 2.49 9.43 9.86
CA SER A 30 3.89 9.68 9.47
C SER A 30 4.04 10.08 8.00
N GLY A 31 3.09 9.66 7.15
CA GLY A 31 3.18 9.84 5.70
C GLY A 31 4.30 9.03 5.05
N ASP A 32 4.94 8.12 5.80
CA ASP A 32 6.01 7.26 5.31
C ASP A 32 5.39 6.09 4.53
N PHE A 33 5.29 6.27 3.22
CA PHE A 33 4.71 5.26 2.34
C PHE A 33 5.52 3.97 2.31
N ALA A 34 6.85 4.03 2.45
CA ALA A 34 7.67 2.83 2.47
C ALA A 34 7.36 1.99 3.72
N ALA A 35 7.30 2.62 4.89
CA ALA A 35 6.91 1.95 6.12
C ALA A 35 5.47 1.40 6.08
N MET A 36 4.53 2.15 5.48
CA MET A 36 3.17 1.65 5.23
C MET A 36 3.16 0.43 4.30
N ALA A 37 3.89 0.50 3.19
CA ALA A 37 3.97 -0.54 2.19
C ALA A 37 4.53 -1.85 2.77
N GLU A 38 5.49 -1.79 3.69
CA GLU A 38 6.01 -2.97 4.40
C GLU A 38 4.92 -3.72 5.18
N GLN A 39 3.99 -2.99 5.82
CA GLN A 39 2.90 -3.59 6.59
C GLN A 39 1.73 -4.10 5.73
N MET A 40 1.59 -3.62 4.49
CA MET A 40 0.50 -4.03 3.61
C MET A 40 0.58 -5.51 3.25
N ARG A 41 -0.54 -6.21 3.38
CA ARG A 41 -0.69 -7.61 2.97
C ARG A 41 -2.11 -7.88 2.48
N ASN A 42 -2.26 -8.97 1.76
CA ASN A 42 -3.56 -9.52 1.41
C ASN A 42 -3.67 -10.93 2.00
N ASP A 43 -4.57 -11.11 2.96
CA ASP A 43 -4.73 -12.39 3.67
C ASP A 43 -5.23 -13.53 2.76
N LEU A 44 -5.86 -13.21 1.62
CA LEU A 44 -6.33 -14.19 0.63
C LEU A 44 -5.22 -14.66 -0.31
N GLU A 45 -4.09 -13.97 -0.34
CA GLU A 45 -3.07 -14.15 -1.36
C GLU A 45 -2.43 -15.54 -1.31
N ALA A 46 -2.08 -16.03 -0.12
CA ALA A 46 -1.45 -17.35 0.01
C ALA A 46 -2.32 -18.48 -0.58
N ILE A 47 -3.63 -18.44 -0.30
CA ILE A 47 -4.59 -19.45 -0.78
C ILE A 47 -4.81 -19.31 -2.29
N THR A 48 -4.97 -18.09 -2.80
CA THR A 48 -5.17 -17.87 -4.24
C THR A 48 -3.93 -18.26 -5.04
N LEU A 49 -2.72 -17.96 -4.56
CA LEU A 49 -1.47 -18.30 -5.24
C LEU A 49 -1.20 -19.81 -5.27
N GLU A 50 -1.66 -20.55 -4.26
CA GLU A 50 -1.61 -22.01 -4.25
C GLU A 50 -2.56 -22.62 -5.29
N GLN A 51 -3.78 -22.11 -5.40
CA GLN A 51 -4.79 -22.64 -6.32
C GLN A 51 -4.58 -22.19 -7.78
N TYR A 52 -4.04 -20.98 -7.98
CA TYR A 52 -3.86 -20.35 -9.29
C TYR A 52 -2.43 -19.81 -9.45
N PRO A 53 -1.44 -20.69 -9.73
CA PRO A 53 -0.02 -20.31 -9.82
C PRO A 53 0.29 -19.24 -10.90
N GLU A 54 -0.59 -19.06 -11.89
CA GLU A 54 -0.44 -18.02 -12.92
C GLU A 54 -0.49 -16.62 -12.30
N VAL A 55 -1.31 -16.42 -11.25
CA VAL A 55 -1.35 -15.16 -10.50
C VAL A 55 -0.01 -14.90 -9.80
N GLY A 56 0.61 -15.96 -9.28
CA GLY A 56 1.95 -15.90 -8.66
C GLY A 56 3.04 -15.55 -9.66
N THR A 57 2.92 -16.05 -10.89
CA THR A 57 3.83 -15.70 -11.99
C THR A 57 3.74 -14.21 -12.31
N VAL A 58 2.54 -13.66 -12.47
CA VAL A 58 2.35 -12.21 -12.72
C VAL A 58 2.88 -11.38 -11.56
N LYS A 59 2.64 -11.82 -10.32
CA LYS A 59 3.18 -11.16 -9.12
C LYS A 59 4.71 -11.14 -9.12
N ALA A 60 5.36 -12.26 -9.41
CA ALA A 60 6.83 -12.34 -9.47
C ALA A 60 7.39 -11.40 -10.54
N LEU A 61 6.76 -11.35 -11.73
CA LEU A 61 7.16 -10.44 -12.80
C LEU A 61 7.07 -8.97 -12.40
N LEU A 62 6.04 -8.58 -11.66
CA LEU A 62 5.93 -7.22 -11.12
C LEU A 62 6.98 -6.96 -10.03
N GLN A 63 7.32 -7.95 -9.21
CA GLN A 63 8.37 -7.84 -8.18
C GLN A 63 9.78 -7.68 -8.76
N GLU A 64 10.02 -8.14 -9.99
CA GLU A 64 11.27 -7.91 -10.73
C GLU A 64 11.43 -6.45 -11.22
N THR A 65 10.38 -5.64 -11.11
CA THR A 65 10.40 -4.21 -11.49
C THR A 65 10.77 -3.32 -10.29
N ALA A 66 10.93 -2.02 -10.52
CA ALA A 66 11.22 -1.03 -9.46
C ALA A 66 9.97 -0.68 -8.61
N ALA A 67 9.10 -1.65 -8.34
CA ALA A 67 7.89 -1.45 -7.55
C ALA A 67 8.22 -1.28 -6.07
N VAL A 68 7.58 -0.31 -5.40
CA VAL A 68 7.65 -0.15 -3.94
C VAL A 68 6.84 -1.25 -3.25
N LYS A 69 5.71 -1.64 -3.84
CA LYS A 69 4.87 -2.73 -3.34
C LYS A 69 4.22 -3.49 -4.48
N VAL A 70 4.09 -4.81 -4.32
CA VAL A 70 3.31 -5.67 -5.22
C VAL A 70 2.39 -6.56 -4.39
N LEU A 71 1.10 -6.53 -4.71
CA LEU A 71 0.06 -7.32 -4.02
C LEU A 71 -1.04 -7.74 -4.99
N MET A 72 -1.74 -8.81 -4.63
CA MET A 72 -3.04 -9.12 -5.22
C MET A 72 -4.12 -8.21 -4.64
N SER A 73 -5.09 -7.80 -5.45
CA SER A 73 -6.27 -7.05 -5.01
C SER A 73 -7.44 -7.99 -4.69
N GLY A 74 -8.00 -7.87 -3.48
CA GLY A 74 -9.14 -8.67 -3.03
C GLY A 74 -8.87 -10.18 -3.12
N SER A 75 -9.79 -10.95 -3.70
CA SER A 75 -9.62 -12.38 -3.93
C SER A 75 -8.82 -12.75 -5.18
N GLY A 76 -8.37 -11.75 -5.96
CA GLY A 76 -7.73 -11.95 -7.26
C GLY A 76 -8.71 -12.04 -8.43
N PRO A 77 -8.20 -12.23 -9.67
CA PRO A 77 -6.80 -12.52 -10.03
C PRO A 77 -5.94 -11.25 -10.22
N THR A 78 -6.49 -10.06 -10.03
CA THR A 78 -5.77 -8.81 -10.28
C THR A 78 -4.58 -8.64 -9.34
N VAL A 79 -3.40 -8.45 -9.92
CA VAL A 79 -2.18 -8.06 -9.20
C VAL A 79 -1.87 -6.61 -9.56
N PHE A 80 -1.51 -5.81 -8.56
CA PHE A 80 -1.10 -4.43 -8.75
C PHE A 80 0.29 -4.20 -8.17
N ALA A 81 0.96 -3.18 -8.72
CA ALA A 81 2.22 -2.67 -8.22
C ALA A 81 2.13 -1.16 -8.03
N VAL A 82 2.72 -0.66 -6.94
CA VAL A 82 2.83 0.79 -6.67
C VAL A 82 4.25 1.24 -6.98
N TYR A 83 4.36 2.36 -7.67
CA TYR A 83 5.62 2.97 -8.08
C TYR A 83 5.70 4.40 -7.55
N GLU A 84 6.93 4.88 -7.35
CA GLU A 84 7.19 6.23 -6.85
C GLU A 84 6.76 7.32 -7.84
N ASP A 85 6.90 7.04 -9.14
CA ASP A 85 6.51 7.97 -10.19
C ASP A 85 5.94 7.26 -11.44
N GLU A 86 5.35 8.08 -12.33
CA GLU A 86 4.77 7.62 -13.59
C GLU A 86 5.82 7.00 -14.53
N ARG A 87 7.07 7.46 -14.49
CA ARG A 87 8.13 6.96 -15.35
C ARG A 87 8.49 5.52 -14.98
N ALA A 88 8.63 5.21 -13.70
CA ALA A 88 8.86 3.88 -13.19
C ALA A 88 7.70 2.94 -13.54
N ALA A 89 6.45 3.39 -13.35
CA ALA A 89 5.26 2.62 -13.73
C ALA A 89 5.21 2.32 -15.24
N ARG A 90 5.53 3.30 -16.09
CA ARG A 90 5.59 3.11 -17.55
C ARG A 90 6.72 2.17 -17.96
N SER A 91 7.89 2.26 -17.32
CA SER A 91 8.99 1.34 -17.57
C SER A 91 8.62 -0.11 -17.24
N ALA A 92 7.88 -0.33 -16.16
CA ALA A 92 7.34 -1.65 -15.80
C ALA A 92 6.28 -2.13 -16.80
N TYR A 93 5.39 -1.23 -17.25
CA TYR A 93 4.42 -1.55 -18.31
C TYR A 93 5.13 -2.01 -19.59
N ASP A 94 6.13 -1.26 -20.06
CA ASP A 94 6.84 -1.59 -21.29
C ASP A 94 7.60 -2.91 -21.23
N SER A 95 8.08 -3.33 -20.06
CA SER A 95 8.75 -4.63 -19.88
C SER A 95 7.80 -5.83 -19.80
N LEU A 96 6.50 -5.59 -19.56
CA LEU A 96 5.50 -6.64 -19.31
C LEU A 96 4.40 -6.75 -20.36
N LYS A 97 4.07 -5.67 -21.08
CA LYS A 97 2.90 -5.60 -22.00
C LYS A 97 2.85 -6.69 -23.08
N ASP A 98 4.00 -7.19 -23.52
CA ASP A 98 4.10 -8.24 -24.55
C ASP A 98 4.08 -9.66 -23.96
N ARG A 99 4.26 -9.78 -22.64
CA ARG A 99 4.37 -11.06 -21.91
C ARG A 99 3.12 -11.37 -21.07
N VAL A 100 2.42 -10.34 -20.62
CA VAL A 100 1.25 -10.44 -19.75
C VAL A 100 0.06 -9.76 -20.44
N PRO A 101 -1.05 -10.47 -20.69
CA PRO A 101 -2.25 -9.83 -21.23
C PRO A 101 -2.91 -8.93 -20.18
N GLY A 102 -3.47 -7.80 -20.62
CA GLY A 102 -4.28 -6.94 -19.76
C GLY A 102 -3.50 -6.05 -18.78
N VAL A 103 -2.27 -5.67 -19.10
CA VAL A 103 -1.50 -4.69 -18.31
C VAL A 103 -1.98 -3.28 -18.61
N PHE A 104 -2.16 -2.46 -17.58
CA PHE A 104 -2.51 -1.04 -17.69
C PHE A 104 -1.74 -0.23 -16.63
N VAL A 105 -1.55 1.05 -16.92
CA VAL A 105 -1.04 2.03 -15.96
C VAL A 105 -2.21 2.90 -15.51
N ALA A 106 -2.39 3.05 -14.20
CA ALA A 106 -3.42 3.91 -13.61
C ALA A 106 -2.77 4.94 -12.70
N GLN A 107 -3.25 6.18 -12.77
CA GLN A 107 -2.83 7.28 -11.89
C GLN A 107 -3.87 7.49 -10.79
N THR A 108 -3.41 7.62 -9.55
CA THR A 108 -4.28 7.95 -8.41
C THR A 108 -4.67 9.43 -8.47
N ILE A 109 -5.95 9.72 -8.21
CA ILE A 109 -6.53 11.09 -8.19
C ILE A 109 -6.42 11.76 -6.82
#